data_AF-A0A8R1TU04-F1
#
_entry.id   AF-A0A8R1TU04-F1
#
_cell.length_a   1.000
_cell.length_b   1.000
_cell.length_c   1.000
_cell.angle_alpha   90.00
_cell.angle_beta   90.00
_cell.angle_gamma   90.00
#
_symmetry.space_group_name_H-M   'P 1'
#
loop_
_entity.id
_entity.type
_entity.pdbx_description
1 polymer ?
#
loop_
_entity_poly.entity_id
_entity_poly.type
_entity_poly.pdbx_seq_one_letter_code
_entity_poly.pdbx_strand_id
1 'polypeptide(L)'
;MSCLSSLALYLPKFADITLQPKGGLGIQTLKDLQLYLNHEDDQLKAVAVTVFVNAEKCRFRALGEPFHESGCSFASFVYDAIRVRRAHCSRSLLIALKSAKKLVYQTGIVYDVAKFACENYRDNYFLLRIAVVEYLASIEWALASSFATHLPDEIFEIYMYLLADDDQRVRNAAAKHLSLLTENANYTSTLNNFALEEPADYLCSDFPKNPLTVGMSPYYDFLQQPFNFITAANLSFVLRKMFYILTTSANEKQQAGVAAGLFELLCCFKSRHYAQAWGLESNIDSSRTGLIIALISKCDCCCTDVQTFIQFLNVATHMTAGLYTVGIMKNANKGNDIVSQFPKYFIYEQLILLQLRVINLYYSLIIDHRQQIAYSFSRSSPLSPVRKAFPVSTNNVASWEQRISAISTFTGISVKMSRNTSFLQSSSLIHFANSLKGGYLNYMNTLAFDASDRFTALLISTLNCLACTLEVMRLPQVADILEEILLYCQTVIEIVPGESIRVAMQLFKVLFGSNVTNLSPHALRNLKLSHVSQPKGDFQYI
;
A
#
# COMPACT_ATOMS: atom_id res chain seq x y z
N MET A 1 0.19 14.00 36.14
CA MET A 1 -0.81 14.35 35.10
C MET A 1 -1.18 13.18 34.19
N SER A 2 -0.24 12.39 33.63
CA SER A 2 -0.57 11.23 32.78
C SER A 2 -1.46 10.20 33.50
N CYS A 3 -1.16 9.86 34.76
CA CYS A 3 -1.99 8.97 35.57
C CYS A 3 -3.42 9.53 35.77
N LEU A 4 -3.56 10.85 35.93
CA LEU A 4 -4.86 11.50 36.03
C LEU A 4 -5.65 11.39 34.73
N SER A 5 -4.99 11.47 33.57
CA SER A 5 -5.64 11.25 32.27
C SER A 5 -6.21 9.83 32.17
N SER A 6 -5.48 8.83 32.66
CA SER A 6 -5.97 7.45 32.71
C SER A 6 -7.16 7.31 33.66
N LEU A 7 -7.15 7.99 34.81
CA LEU A 7 -8.30 8.00 35.73
C LEU A 7 -9.53 8.72 35.13
N ALA A 8 -9.31 9.83 34.42
CA ALA A 8 -10.37 10.62 33.81
C ALA A 8 -11.19 9.83 32.77
N LEU A 9 -10.60 8.78 32.17
CA LEU A 9 -11.31 7.88 31.26
C LEU A 9 -12.40 7.05 31.93
N TYR A 10 -12.37 6.88 33.25
CA TYR A 10 -13.25 5.98 33.99
C TYR A 10 -14.18 6.70 35.00
N LEU A 11 -14.01 8.00 35.21
CA LEU A 11 -14.77 8.77 36.20
C LEU A 11 -15.68 9.82 35.53
N PRO A 12 -17.00 9.59 35.46
CA PRO A 12 -17.94 10.50 34.78
C PRO A 12 -17.99 11.92 35.35
N LYS A 13 -17.81 12.05 36.67
CA LYS A 13 -17.80 13.33 37.39
C LYS A 13 -16.38 13.80 37.71
N PHE A 14 -15.39 13.40 36.91
CA PHE A 14 -13.97 13.70 37.16
C PHE A 14 -13.75 15.19 37.43
N ALA A 15 -14.30 16.07 36.58
CA ALA A 15 -14.14 17.52 36.70
C ALA A 15 -14.72 18.10 38.00
N ASP A 16 -15.74 17.46 38.58
CA ASP A 16 -16.45 17.96 39.77
C ASP A 16 -15.80 17.52 41.10
N ILE A 17 -14.73 16.70 41.04
CA ILE A 17 -14.04 16.22 42.24
C ILE A 17 -13.36 17.42 42.93
N THR A 18 -13.76 17.70 44.16
CA THR A 18 -13.24 18.82 44.97
C THR A 18 -11.88 18.48 45.57
N LEU A 19 -10.91 19.39 45.46
CA LEU A 19 -9.54 19.19 45.95
C LEU A 19 -9.32 19.60 47.41
N GLN A 20 -10.15 20.49 47.96
CA GLN A 20 -10.08 20.92 49.36
C GLN A 20 -11.49 20.98 49.99
N PRO A 21 -11.60 20.75 51.31
CA PRO A 21 -12.84 21.05 52.05
C PRO A 21 -13.16 22.55 51.93
N LYS A 22 -14.46 22.91 51.94
CA LYS A 22 -15.09 24.19 51.52
C LYS A 22 -14.65 25.49 52.26
N GLY A 23 -13.40 25.66 52.67
CA GLY A 23 -12.92 26.74 53.55
C GLY A 23 -12.09 27.86 52.90
N GLY A 24 -11.91 27.88 51.56
CA GLY A 24 -11.15 28.91 50.84
C GLY A 24 -12.00 29.76 49.88
N LEU A 25 -11.42 30.83 49.33
CA LEU A 25 -12.01 31.65 48.26
C LEU A 25 -12.26 30.78 47.01
N GLY A 26 -13.44 30.15 46.95
CA GLY A 26 -13.84 29.25 45.87
C GLY A 26 -13.60 27.77 46.18
N ILE A 27 -14.45 26.90 45.61
CA ILE A 27 -14.29 25.45 45.70
C ILE A 27 -13.37 25.03 44.55
N GLN A 28 -12.11 24.70 44.87
CA GLN A 28 -11.19 24.14 43.88
C GLN A 28 -11.64 22.74 43.47
N THR A 29 -11.67 22.50 42.16
CA THR A 29 -12.11 21.23 41.58
C THR A 29 -11.06 20.71 40.60
N LEU A 30 -11.12 19.43 40.23
CA LEU A 30 -10.26 18.90 39.17
C LEU A 30 -10.49 19.57 37.81
N LYS A 31 -11.59 20.31 37.62
CA LYS A 31 -11.77 21.20 36.46
C LYS A 31 -10.67 22.26 36.36
N ASP A 32 -10.11 22.70 37.49
CA ASP A 32 -9.03 23.70 37.52
C ASP A 32 -7.73 23.19 36.87
N LEU A 33 -7.62 21.88 36.58
CA LEU A 33 -6.55 21.34 35.75
C LEU A 33 -6.53 21.96 34.33
N GLN A 34 -7.63 22.54 33.87
CA GLN A 34 -7.67 23.32 32.62
C GLN A 34 -6.71 24.52 32.65
N LEU A 35 -6.42 25.09 33.82
CA LEU A 35 -5.49 26.22 33.97
C LEU A 35 -4.07 25.88 33.52
N TYR A 36 -3.70 24.58 33.51
CA TYR A 36 -2.41 24.14 32.99
C TYR A 36 -2.25 24.33 31.47
N LEU A 37 -3.31 24.69 30.74
CA LEU A 37 -3.18 25.17 29.35
C LEU A 37 -2.31 26.43 29.24
N ASN A 38 -2.27 27.25 30.30
CA ASN A 38 -1.49 28.48 30.37
C ASN A 38 -0.14 28.31 31.10
N HIS A 39 0.24 27.07 31.44
CA HIS A 39 1.51 26.79 32.12
C HIS A 39 2.71 27.12 31.21
N GLU A 40 3.94 27.19 31.71
CA GLU A 40 5.10 27.44 30.85
C GLU A 40 5.52 26.18 30.07
N ASP A 41 5.56 25.03 30.75
CA ASP A 41 5.92 23.71 30.20
C ASP A 41 4.90 23.20 29.15
N ASP A 42 5.37 23.04 27.91
CA ASP A 42 4.59 22.54 26.78
C ASP A 42 4.14 21.08 26.93
N GLN A 43 4.91 20.23 27.62
CA GLN A 43 4.48 18.86 27.92
C GLN A 43 3.32 18.85 28.90
N LEU A 44 3.35 19.75 29.89
CA LEU A 44 2.28 19.85 30.88
C LEU A 44 0.98 20.34 30.25
N LYS A 45 1.04 21.34 29.35
CA LYS A 45 -0.11 21.76 28.52
C LYS A 45 -0.67 20.58 27.73
N ALA A 46 0.22 19.85 27.04
CA ALA A 46 -0.15 18.74 26.19
C ALA A 46 -0.84 17.60 26.96
N VAL A 47 -0.39 17.32 28.20
CA VAL A 47 -1.06 16.32 29.05
C VAL A 47 -2.36 16.85 29.62
N ALA A 48 -2.46 18.13 29.98
CA ALA A 48 -3.70 18.76 30.45
C ALA A 48 -4.83 18.66 29.41
N VAL A 49 -4.51 18.86 28.12
CA VAL A 49 -5.43 18.60 27.00
C VAL A 49 -5.97 17.18 27.04
N THR A 50 -5.10 16.18 27.14
CA THR A 50 -5.51 14.77 27.16
C THR A 50 -6.38 14.45 28.38
N VAL A 51 -6.04 14.97 29.57
CA VAL A 51 -6.84 14.79 30.79
C VAL A 51 -8.26 15.30 30.58
N PHE A 52 -8.41 16.54 30.11
CA PHE A 52 -9.73 17.17 30.00
C PHE A 52 -10.58 16.53 28.91
N VAL A 53 -9.99 16.24 27.73
CA VAL A 53 -10.72 15.54 26.66
C VAL A 53 -11.18 14.15 27.11
N ASN A 54 -10.35 13.43 27.88
CA ASN A 54 -10.74 12.13 28.43
C ASN A 54 -11.85 12.23 29.50
N ALA A 55 -11.80 13.26 30.34
CA ALA A 55 -12.85 13.55 31.33
C ALA A 55 -14.19 13.81 30.63
N GLU A 56 -14.22 14.71 29.65
CA GLU A 56 -15.43 15.03 28.90
C GLU A 56 -15.93 13.83 28.09
N LYS A 57 -15.03 13.05 27.48
CA LYS A 57 -15.38 11.79 26.80
C LYS A 57 -15.99 10.76 27.77
N CYS A 58 -15.53 10.69 29.01
CA CYS A 58 -16.12 9.80 30.03
C CYS A 58 -17.50 10.31 30.45
N ARG A 59 -17.62 11.61 30.75
CA ARG A 59 -18.89 12.27 31.08
C ARG A 59 -19.94 12.07 29.98
N PHE A 60 -19.54 12.27 28.73
CA PHE A 60 -20.38 12.05 27.56
C PHE A 60 -20.88 10.59 27.47
N ARG A 61 -19.98 9.61 27.64
CA ARG A 61 -20.37 8.19 27.64
C ARG A 61 -21.35 7.83 28.77
N ALA A 62 -21.24 8.48 29.92
CA ALA A 62 -22.10 8.21 31.07
C ALA A 62 -23.48 8.87 31.00
N LEU A 63 -23.59 10.04 30.36
CA LEU A 63 -24.86 10.75 30.21
C LEU A 63 -25.76 10.14 29.13
N GLY A 64 -25.18 9.52 28.11
CA GLY A 64 -25.95 9.02 26.96
C GLY A 64 -26.49 10.14 26.07
N GLU A 65 -27.21 9.77 25.01
CA GLU A 65 -27.96 10.73 24.18
C GLU A 65 -29.36 10.97 24.76
N PRO A 66 -29.92 12.21 24.73
CA PRO A 66 -29.40 13.41 24.07
C PRO A 66 -28.48 14.23 24.98
N PHE A 67 -27.24 14.39 24.56
CA PHE A 67 -26.30 15.29 25.21
C PHE A 67 -26.61 16.73 24.78
N HIS A 68 -27.28 17.48 25.65
CA HIS A 68 -27.48 18.91 25.41
C HIS A 68 -26.24 19.70 25.84
N GLU A 69 -25.74 20.51 24.91
CA GLU A 69 -24.53 21.32 25.07
C GLU A 69 -24.63 22.37 26.18
N SER A 70 -25.84 22.63 26.71
CA SER A 70 -26.17 23.69 27.67
C SER A 70 -25.42 23.65 29.01
N GLY A 71 -24.54 22.67 29.23
CA GLY A 71 -23.57 22.65 30.34
C GLY A 71 -22.16 22.17 29.97
N CYS A 72 -21.86 21.94 28.69
CA CYS A 72 -20.59 21.38 28.25
C CYS A 72 -19.65 22.46 27.71
N SER A 73 -18.65 22.86 28.50
CA SER A 73 -17.60 23.79 28.04
C SER A 73 -16.55 23.12 27.14
N PHE A 74 -16.86 22.00 26.49
CA PHE A 74 -15.90 21.24 25.68
C PHE A 74 -15.48 22.02 24.43
N ALA A 75 -16.43 22.56 23.66
CA ALA A 75 -16.12 23.36 22.47
C ALA A 75 -15.23 24.57 22.85
N SER A 76 -15.60 25.30 23.91
CA SER A 76 -14.80 26.42 24.44
C SER A 76 -13.37 25.98 24.78
N PHE A 77 -13.22 24.86 25.51
CA PHE A 77 -11.90 24.33 25.85
C PHE A 77 -11.08 23.96 24.61
N VAL A 78 -11.71 23.34 23.60
CA VAL A 78 -11.03 23.00 22.34
C VAL A 78 -10.54 24.26 21.64
N TYR A 79 -11.37 25.31 21.58
CA TYR A 79 -10.95 26.60 21.00
C TYR A 79 -9.82 27.26 21.81
N ASP A 80 -9.85 27.17 23.13
CA ASP A 80 -8.76 27.67 23.99
C ASP A 80 -7.46 26.88 23.73
N ALA A 81 -7.53 25.56 23.61
CA ALA A 81 -6.38 24.71 23.28
C ALA A 81 -5.82 25.01 21.87
N ILE A 82 -6.69 25.27 20.88
CA ILE A 82 -6.29 25.70 19.52
C ILE A 82 -5.49 27.01 19.57
N ARG A 83 -5.89 27.96 20.42
CA ARG A 83 -5.23 29.27 20.55
C ARG A 83 -3.81 29.20 21.11
N VAL A 84 -3.46 28.14 21.85
CA VAL A 84 -2.12 27.94 22.42
C VAL A 84 -1.04 27.85 21.32
N ARG A 85 -1.37 27.27 20.15
CA ARG A 85 -0.50 27.15 18.96
C ARG A 85 0.90 26.56 19.21
N ARG A 86 1.08 25.76 20.26
CA ARG A 86 2.33 25.05 20.56
C ARG A 86 2.29 23.64 19.98
N ALA A 87 3.33 23.22 19.28
CA ALA A 87 3.33 21.97 18.51
C ALA A 87 2.98 20.71 19.35
N HIS A 88 3.52 20.60 20.58
CA HIS A 88 3.17 19.50 21.49
C HIS A 88 1.70 19.53 21.93
N CYS A 89 1.17 20.72 22.22
CA CYS A 89 -0.22 20.92 22.60
C CYS A 89 -1.17 20.60 21.44
N SER A 90 -0.90 21.16 20.25
CA SER A 90 -1.64 20.87 19.01
C SER A 90 -1.66 19.38 18.70
N ARG A 91 -0.52 18.70 18.84
CA ARG A 91 -0.42 17.26 18.61
C ARG A 91 -1.29 16.48 19.59
N SER A 92 -1.17 16.76 20.89
CA SER A 92 -1.99 16.09 21.90
C SER A 92 -3.48 16.36 21.71
N LEU A 93 -3.85 17.58 21.31
CA LEU A 93 -5.22 17.93 20.98
C LEU A 93 -5.77 17.06 19.85
N LEU A 94 -5.10 17.01 18.69
CA LEU A 94 -5.54 16.21 17.55
C LEU A 94 -5.66 14.72 17.90
N ILE A 95 -4.70 14.16 18.64
CA ILE A 95 -4.74 12.76 19.10
C ILE A 95 -5.91 12.52 20.06
N ALA A 96 -6.12 13.41 21.02
CA ALA A 96 -7.19 13.28 22.00
C ALA A 96 -8.57 13.40 21.34
N LEU A 97 -8.74 14.36 20.42
CA LEU A 97 -9.97 14.58 19.67
C LEU A 97 -10.30 13.42 18.73
N LYS A 98 -9.30 12.84 18.06
CA LYS A 98 -9.46 11.57 17.31
C LYS A 98 -10.07 10.48 18.19
N SER A 99 -9.59 10.34 19.42
CA SER A 99 -10.11 9.35 20.38
C SER A 99 -11.53 9.68 20.88
N ALA A 100 -11.94 10.95 20.83
CA ALA A 100 -13.21 11.46 21.32
C ALA A 100 -14.20 11.79 20.17
N LYS A 101 -14.07 11.14 19.00
CA LYS A 101 -14.81 11.46 17.76
C LYS A 101 -16.32 11.72 17.94
N LYS A 102 -17.02 10.87 18.71
CA LYS A 102 -18.47 11.02 18.97
C LYS A 102 -18.82 12.36 19.61
N LEU A 103 -18.02 12.80 20.58
CA LEU A 103 -18.21 14.09 21.25
C LEU A 103 -17.95 15.25 20.29
N VAL A 104 -16.91 15.15 19.45
CA VAL A 104 -16.58 16.16 18.44
C VAL A 104 -17.71 16.33 17.41
N TYR A 105 -18.33 15.21 16.96
CA TYR A 105 -19.47 15.26 16.05
C TYR A 105 -20.69 15.94 16.68
N GLN A 106 -21.01 15.60 17.92
CA GLN A 106 -22.16 16.19 18.60
C GLN A 106 -22.02 17.68 18.90
N THR A 107 -20.80 18.17 19.17
CA THR A 107 -20.56 19.61 19.39
C THR A 107 -20.46 20.40 18.09
N GLY A 108 -20.49 19.75 16.91
CA GLY A 108 -20.44 20.44 15.61
C GLY A 108 -19.12 21.12 15.25
N ILE A 109 -18.05 20.94 16.04
CA ILE A 109 -16.76 21.63 15.86
C ILE A 109 -15.82 20.95 14.86
N VAL A 110 -16.27 19.89 14.18
CA VAL A 110 -15.44 19.03 13.31
C VAL A 110 -14.70 19.84 12.26
N TYR A 111 -15.39 20.74 11.56
CA TYR A 111 -14.81 21.55 10.49
C TYR A 111 -13.75 22.52 11.01
N ASP A 112 -13.98 23.15 12.17
CA ASP A 112 -13.02 24.07 12.77
C ASP A 112 -11.73 23.35 13.19
N VAL A 113 -11.86 22.15 13.77
CA VAL A 113 -10.70 21.34 14.14
C VAL A 113 -9.99 20.80 12.90
N ALA A 114 -10.72 20.42 11.85
CA ALA A 114 -10.14 20.01 10.58
C ALA A 114 -9.35 21.15 9.91
N LYS A 115 -9.90 22.37 9.94
CA LYS A 115 -9.22 23.59 9.47
C LYS A 115 -7.97 23.87 10.30
N PHE A 116 -8.04 23.77 11.62
CA PHE A 116 -6.88 23.88 12.49
C PHE A 116 -5.80 22.83 12.17
N ALA A 117 -6.18 21.58 11.92
CA ALA A 117 -5.24 20.55 11.50
C ALA A 117 -4.57 20.93 10.16
N CYS A 118 -5.36 21.44 9.22
CA CYS A 118 -4.90 21.95 7.93
C CYS A 118 -4.00 23.19 8.04
N GLU A 119 -4.07 23.99 9.10
CA GLU A 119 -3.12 25.09 9.34
C GLU A 119 -1.75 24.59 9.81
N ASN A 120 -1.68 23.42 10.45
CA ASN A 120 -0.47 22.85 11.05
C ASN A 120 0.28 21.88 10.11
N TYR A 121 -0.18 21.66 8.88
CA TYR A 121 0.40 20.67 7.97
C TYR A 121 1.85 20.95 7.54
N ARG A 122 2.32 22.20 7.67
CA ARG A 122 3.72 22.61 7.36
C ARG A 122 4.57 22.84 8.61
N ASP A 123 4.09 22.48 9.78
CA ASP A 123 4.86 22.66 11.02
C ASP A 123 6.17 21.85 10.96
N ASN A 124 7.26 22.38 11.52
CA ASN A 124 8.57 21.72 11.52
C ASN A 124 8.59 20.41 12.33
N TYR A 125 7.64 20.22 13.24
CA TYR A 125 7.53 19.04 14.07
C TYR A 125 6.80 17.90 13.34
N PHE A 126 7.55 16.94 12.81
CA PHE A 126 7.00 15.82 12.03
C PHE A 126 5.92 15.01 12.77
N LEU A 127 6.01 14.87 14.10
CA LEU A 127 5.01 14.16 14.90
C LEU A 127 3.66 14.88 14.97
N LEU A 128 3.64 16.21 14.83
CA LEU A 128 2.40 16.97 14.65
C LEU A 128 1.82 16.73 13.26
N ARG A 129 2.66 16.75 12.21
CA ARG A 129 2.22 16.41 10.84
C ARG A 129 1.61 15.01 10.74
N ILE A 130 2.18 14.03 11.44
CA ILE A 130 1.56 12.69 11.57
C ILE A 130 0.19 12.76 12.28
N ALA A 131 0.07 13.51 13.37
CA ALA A 131 -1.22 13.67 14.05
C ALA A 131 -2.27 14.39 13.18
N VAL A 132 -1.86 15.33 12.32
CA VAL A 132 -2.73 15.95 11.30
C VAL A 132 -3.25 14.88 10.34
N VAL A 133 -2.37 14.06 9.76
CA VAL A 133 -2.74 12.94 8.88
C VAL A 133 -3.75 12.01 9.54
N GLU A 134 -3.44 11.54 10.75
CA GLU A 134 -4.28 10.60 11.49
C GLU A 134 -5.65 11.19 11.84
N TYR A 135 -5.68 12.47 12.21
CA TYR A 135 -6.92 13.15 12.54
C TYR A 135 -7.79 13.34 11.28
N LEU A 136 -7.24 13.90 10.21
CA LEU A 136 -7.98 14.14 8.96
C LEU A 136 -8.55 12.84 8.36
N ALA A 137 -7.79 11.74 8.40
CA ALA A 137 -8.28 10.44 7.95
C ALA A 137 -9.41 9.88 8.82
N SER A 138 -9.44 10.22 10.12
CA SER A 138 -10.42 9.69 11.08
C SER A 138 -11.80 10.35 11.03
N ILE A 139 -11.94 11.46 10.30
CA ILE A 139 -13.20 12.21 10.19
C ILE A 139 -14.14 11.48 9.24
N GLU A 140 -15.23 10.93 9.78
CA GLU A 140 -16.37 10.38 9.04
C GLU A 140 -17.22 11.53 8.51
N TRP A 141 -16.97 11.94 7.26
CA TRP A 141 -17.62 13.12 6.67
C TRP A 141 -19.14 12.96 6.52
N ALA A 142 -19.65 11.73 6.53
CA ALA A 142 -21.08 11.45 6.60
C ALA A 142 -21.75 11.91 7.92
N LEU A 143 -20.99 11.94 9.02
CA LEU A 143 -21.47 12.34 10.35
C LEU A 143 -21.08 13.78 10.72
N ALA A 144 -20.23 14.42 9.92
CA ALA A 144 -19.85 15.80 10.14
C ALA A 144 -21.08 16.69 9.88
N SER A 145 -21.66 17.26 10.94
CA SER A 145 -22.81 18.18 10.90
C SER A 145 -22.53 19.53 10.23
N SER A 146 -21.41 19.64 9.51
CA SER A 146 -20.95 20.84 8.82
C SER A 146 -21.57 20.98 7.42
N PHE A 147 -21.44 22.16 6.81
CA PHE A 147 -21.84 22.42 5.43
C PHE A 147 -21.23 21.47 4.39
N ALA A 148 -20.10 20.85 4.72
CA ALA A 148 -19.46 19.85 3.88
C ALA A 148 -20.05 18.46 4.18
N THR A 149 -20.83 17.93 3.23
CA THR A 149 -21.37 16.56 3.30
C THR A 149 -20.35 15.49 2.88
N HIS A 150 -19.19 15.91 2.39
CA HIS A 150 -18.13 15.06 1.88
C HIS A 150 -16.77 15.71 2.19
N LEU A 151 -15.69 14.95 2.04
CA LEU A 151 -14.33 15.43 2.20
C LEU A 151 -14.06 16.64 1.29
N PRO A 152 -13.85 17.85 1.85
CA PRO A 152 -13.56 19.04 1.07
C PRO A 152 -12.30 18.89 0.22
N ASP A 153 -12.33 19.46 -0.98
CA ASP A 153 -11.20 19.39 -1.92
C ASP A 153 -9.92 20.01 -1.33
N GLU A 154 -10.04 21.12 -0.60
CA GLU A 154 -8.91 21.77 0.09
C GLU A 154 -8.21 20.82 1.09
N ILE A 155 -8.98 20.04 1.85
CA ILE A 155 -8.43 19.08 2.82
C ILE A 155 -7.78 17.92 2.08
N PHE A 156 -8.38 17.45 0.99
CA PHE A 156 -7.80 16.40 0.16
C PHE A 156 -6.46 16.86 -0.45
N GLU A 157 -6.36 18.09 -0.96
CA GLU A 157 -5.13 18.67 -1.49
C GLU A 157 -4.02 18.74 -0.44
N ILE A 158 -4.35 19.16 0.78
CA ILE A 158 -3.40 19.16 1.92
C ILE A 158 -2.96 17.74 2.26
N TYR A 159 -3.87 16.77 2.23
CA TYR A 159 -3.53 15.36 2.46
C TYR A 159 -2.57 14.84 1.38
N MET A 160 -2.79 15.20 0.11
CA MET A 160 -1.87 14.87 -0.98
C MET A 160 -0.49 15.54 -0.83
N TYR A 161 -0.45 16.75 -0.27
CA TYR A 161 0.82 17.39 0.09
C TYR A 161 1.55 16.61 1.20
N LEU A 162 0.85 16.15 2.24
CA LEU A 162 1.42 15.33 3.32
C LEU A 162 1.86 13.94 2.83
N LEU A 163 1.18 13.40 1.82
CA LEU A 163 1.60 12.18 1.14
C LEU A 163 2.94 12.37 0.41
N ALA A 164 3.23 13.60 -0.04
CA ALA A 164 4.46 14.02 -0.69
C ALA A 164 5.43 14.78 0.26
N ASP A 165 5.26 14.66 1.58
CA ASP A 165 6.07 15.35 2.60
C ASP A 165 7.56 15.03 2.45
N ASP A 166 8.45 15.88 2.95
CA ASP A 166 9.90 15.65 2.92
C ASP A 166 10.34 14.50 3.84
N ASP A 167 9.65 14.32 4.96
CA ASP A 167 9.93 13.27 5.94
C ASP A 167 9.24 11.96 5.56
N GLN A 168 10.03 10.90 5.34
CA GLN A 168 9.50 9.57 4.98
C GLN A 168 8.50 9.03 6.02
N ARG A 169 8.64 9.39 7.30
CA ARG A 169 7.73 8.92 8.37
C ARG A 169 6.36 9.53 8.21
N VAL A 170 6.28 10.81 7.79
CA VAL A 170 5.01 11.48 7.49
C VAL A 170 4.38 10.88 6.24
N ARG A 171 5.17 10.69 5.18
CA ARG A 171 4.70 10.02 3.94
C ARG A 171 4.11 8.63 4.22
N ASN A 172 4.82 7.81 5.01
CA ASN A 172 4.36 6.47 5.38
C ASN A 172 3.07 6.52 6.22
N ALA A 173 2.96 7.45 7.17
CA ALA A 173 1.75 7.62 7.95
C ALA A 173 0.56 8.04 7.07
N ALA A 174 0.79 8.94 6.10
CA ALA A 174 -0.21 9.39 5.14
C ALA A 174 -0.67 8.26 4.22
N ALA A 175 0.27 7.46 3.68
CA ALA A 175 -0.08 6.31 2.86
C ALA A 175 -0.92 5.29 3.65
N LYS A 176 -0.50 4.94 4.87
CA LYS A 176 -1.18 3.95 5.72
C LYS A 176 -2.60 4.36 6.11
N HIS A 177 -2.85 5.65 6.34
CA HIS A 177 -4.17 6.16 6.75
C HIS A 177 -5.05 6.58 5.55
N LEU A 178 -4.53 6.50 4.33
CA LEU A 178 -5.29 6.87 3.13
C LEU A 178 -6.50 5.96 2.91
N SER A 179 -6.41 4.68 3.31
CA SER A 179 -7.54 3.75 3.26
C SER A 179 -8.70 4.22 4.14
N LEU A 180 -8.39 4.63 5.37
CA LEU A 180 -9.34 5.19 6.31
C LEU A 180 -9.94 6.51 5.81
N LEU A 181 -9.11 7.42 5.25
CA LEU A 181 -9.59 8.65 4.62
C LEU A 181 -10.59 8.34 3.49
N THR A 182 -10.31 7.31 2.69
CA THR A 182 -11.13 6.89 1.55
C THR A 182 -12.48 6.32 2.01
N GLU A 183 -12.49 5.45 3.02
CA GLU A 183 -13.74 4.95 3.61
C GLU A 183 -14.61 6.10 4.12
N ASN A 184 -13.98 7.09 4.75
CA ASN A 184 -14.67 8.16 5.45
C ASN A 184 -15.05 9.38 4.58
N ALA A 185 -14.65 9.44 3.30
CA ALA A 185 -14.75 10.64 2.46
C ALA A 185 -16.18 11.07 2.07
N ASN A 186 -17.14 10.14 2.05
CA ASN A 186 -18.56 10.37 1.72
C ASN A 186 -18.85 11.15 0.42
N TYR A 187 -18.18 10.82 -0.69
CA TYR A 187 -18.42 11.47 -1.99
C TYR A 187 -19.79 11.12 -2.62
N THR A 188 -20.56 10.20 -2.02
CA THR A 188 -21.86 9.77 -2.54
C THR A 188 -23.02 10.23 -1.68
N SER A 189 -24.08 10.70 -2.33
CA SER A 189 -25.38 10.98 -1.69
C SER A 189 -26.27 9.74 -1.55
N THR A 190 -25.84 8.57 -2.03
CA THR A 190 -26.64 7.34 -2.00
C THR A 190 -26.71 6.77 -0.59
N LEU A 191 -27.91 6.77 0.00
CA LEU A 191 -28.23 6.02 1.21
C LEU A 191 -27.90 4.54 1.01
N ASN A 192 -27.22 3.96 1.99
CA ASN A 192 -26.77 2.57 2.00
C ASN A 192 -27.94 1.57 2.21
N ASN A 193 -29.07 1.76 1.55
CA ASN A 193 -30.27 0.93 1.76
C ASN A 193 -30.12 -0.52 1.26
N PHE A 194 -28.98 -0.85 0.63
CA PHE A 194 -28.73 -2.17 0.03
C PHE A 194 -27.40 -2.79 0.48
N ALA A 195 -26.73 -2.26 1.50
CA ALA A 195 -25.64 -3.01 2.14
C ALA A 195 -26.25 -4.16 2.93
N LEU A 196 -26.39 -5.32 2.29
CA LEU A 196 -26.51 -6.57 3.01
C LEU A 196 -25.17 -6.78 3.71
N GLU A 197 -25.05 -6.34 4.96
CA GLU A 197 -24.06 -6.91 5.87
C GLU A 197 -24.47 -8.35 6.09
N GLU A 198 -23.92 -9.26 5.29
CA GLU A 198 -23.94 -10.67 5.64
C GLU A 198 -23.23 -10.77 7.00
N PRO A 199 -23.82 -11.44 8.01
CA PRO A 199 -23.13 -11.70 9.27
C PRO A 199 -21.78 -12.30 8.90
N ALA A 200 -20.68 -11.70 9.38
CA ALA A 200 -19.35 -12.26 9.18
C ALA A 200 -19.43 -13.76 9.46
N ASP A 201 -19.16 -14.56 8.42
CA ASP A 201 -19.43 -15.99 8.38
C ASP A 201 -19.21 -16.62 9.77
N TYR A 202 -20.24 -17.27 10.33
CA TYR A 202 -20.09 -18.14 11.51
C TYR A 202 -19.11 -19.30 11.26
N LEU A 203 -18.57 -19.42 10.03
CA LEU A 203 -17.46 -20.26 9.67
C LEU A 203 -16.18 -19.41 9.73
N CYS A 204 -15.31 -19.75 10.69
CA CYS A 204 -13.97 -19.20 10.89
C CYS A 204 -13.38 -18.59 9.61
N SER A 205 -13.07 -17.29 9.63
CA SER A 205 -12.19 -16.63 8.64
C SER A 205 -10.82 -17.34 8.49
N ASP A 206 -10.52 -18.25 9.41
CA ASP A 206 -9.32 -19.09 9.44
C ASP A 206 -9.33 -20.23 8.43
N PHE A 207 -10.43 -20.50 7.70
CA PHE A 207 -10.36 -21.43 6.58
C PHE A 207 -9.81 -20.69 5.35
N PRO A 208 -8.53 -20.87 4.98
CA PRO A 208 -7.98 -20.21 3.81
C PRO A 208 -8.78 -20.65 2.59
N LYS A 209 -9.29 -19.69 1.82
CA LYS A 209 -9.85 -19.97 0.50
C LYS A 209 -8.83 -20.76 -0.29
N ASN A 210 -9.15 -22.00 -0.63
CA ASN A 210 -8.25 -22.84 -1.41
C ASN A 210 -8.03 -22.16 -2.77
N PRO A 211 -6.79 -21.78 -3.11
CA PRO A 211 -6.50 -21.18 -4.40
C PRO A 211 -6.84 -22.19 -5.51
N LEU A 212 -7.30 -21.70 -6.66
CA LEU A 212 -7.69 -22.57 -7.78
C LEU A 212 -6.52 -23.42 -8.31
N THR A 213 -5.31 -22.90 -8.16
CA THR A 213 -4.07 -23.55 -8.54
C THR A 213 -3.06 -23.36 -7.42
N VAL A 214 -2.13 -24.31 -7.26
CA VAL A 214 -1.08 -24.21 -6.24
C VAL A 214 -0.25 -22.95 -6.46
N GLY A 215 0.00 -22.18 -5.40
CA GLY A 215 0.83 -20.97 -5.44
C GLY A 215 0.19 -19.75 -6.12
N MET A 216 -1.09 -19.84 -6.51
CA MET A 216 -1.84 -18.72 -7.11
C MET A 216 -1.72 -17.47 -6.23
N SER A 217 -1.39 -16.35 -6.86
CA SER A 217 -1.29 -15.08 -6.16
C SER A 217 -2.65 -14.65 -5.57
N PRO A 218 -2.71 -14.08 -4.35
CA PRO A 218 -3.97 -13.63 -3.73
C PRO A 218 -4.64 -12.47 -4.48
N TYR A 219 -3.99 -11.90 -5.49
CA TYR A 219 -4.53 -10.87 -6.38
C TYR A 219 -5.40 -11.45 -7.51
N TYR A 220 -5.36 -12.76 -7.72
CA TYR A 220 -6.34 -13.46 -8.55
C TYR A 220 -7.51 -13.90 -7.68
N ASP A 221 -8.62 -13.17 -7.74
CA ASP A 221 -9.86 -13.55 -7.06
C ASP A 221 -10.99 -13.80 -8.08
N PHE A 222 -11.42 -15.05 -8.18
CA PHE A 222 -12.49 -15.47 -9.08
C PHE A 222 -13.85 -15.54 -8.39
N LEU A 223 -13.90 -15.36 -7.06
CA LEU A 223 -15.15 -15.40 -6.32
C LEU A 223 -15.84 -14.03 -6.38
N GLN A 224 -17.16 -14.03 -6.49
CA GLN A 224 -17.96 -12.82 -6.29
C GLN A 224 -18.19 -12.66 -4.79
N GLN A 225 -17.66 -11.57 -4.22
CA GLN A 225 -17.91 -11.21 -2.82
C GLN A 225 -18.72 -9.92 -2.77
N PRO A 226 -19.64 -9.78 -1.80
CA PRO A 226 -20.31 -8.50 -1.54
C PRO A 226 -19.26 -7.45 -1.16
N PHE A 227 -19.40 -6.24 -1.69
CA PHE A 227 -18.52 -5.11 -1.38
C PHE A 227 -19.35 -3.88 -0.99
N ASN A 228 -18.75 -2.96 -0.24
CA ASN A 228 -19.43 -1.73 0.16
C ASN A 228 -19.46 -0.73 -1.02
N PHE A 229 -20.68 -0.42 -1.49
CA PHE A 229 -20.89 0.51 -2.61
C PHE A 229 -20.41 1.93 -2.31
N ILE A 230 -20.55 2.40 -1.06
CA ILE A 230 -20.07 3.72 -0.64
C ILE A 230 -18.55 3.77 -0.72
N THR A 231 -17.87 2.75 -0.17
CA THR A 231 -16.42 2.64 -0.25
C THR A 231 -15.94 2.56 -1.70
N ALA A 232 -16.64 1.80 -2.55
CA ALA A 232 -16.30 1.69 -3.97
C ALA A 232 -16.36 3.05 -4.70
N ALA A 233 -17.40 3.84 -4.42
CA ALA A 233 -17.54 5.15 -5.01
C ALA A 233 -16.49 6.14 -4.47
N ASN A 234 -16.29 6.19 -3.15
CA ASN A 234 -15.24 7.03 -2.56
C ASN A 234 -13.86 6.71 -3.13
N LEU A 235 -13.53 5.41 -3.24
CA LEU A 235 -12.30 4.93 -3.84
C LEU A 235 -12.15 5.41 -5.29
N SER A 236 -13.22 5.34 -6.09
CA SER A 236 -13.17 5.84 -7.48
C SER A 236 -12.84 7.34 -7.55
N PHE A 237 -13.42 8.16 -6.67
CA PHE A 237 -13.13 9.59 -6.60
C PHE A 237 -11.67 9.86 -6.17
N VAL A 238 -11.20 9.20 -5.12
CA VAL A 238 -9.82 9.32 -4.61
C VAL A 238 -8.81 8.89 -5.67
N LEU A 239 -9.00 7.72 -6.28
CA LEU A 239 -8.16 7.20 -7.34
C LEU A 239 -8.08 8.15 -8.53
N ARG A 240 -9.22 8.69 -8.99
CA ARG A 240 -9.25 9.68 -10.08
C ARG A 240 -8.39 10.90 -9.78
N LYS A 241 -8.48 11.46 -8.57
CA LYS A 241 -7.67 12.61 -8.15
C LYS A 241 -6.18 12.26 -8.06
N MET A 242 -5.84 11.11 -7.48
CA MET A 242 -4.45 10.64 -7.39
C MET A 242 -3.83 10.39 -8.77
N PHE A 243 -4.58 9.79 -9.69
CA PHE A 243 -4.11 9.56 -11.06
C PHE A 243 -3.94 10.85 -11.84
N TYR A 244 -4.85 11.82 -11.63
CA TYR A 244 -4.66 13.15 -12.18
C TYR A 244 -3.31 13.74 -11.74
N ILE A 245 -3.01 13.74 -10.43
CA ILE A 245 -1.72 14.17 -9.89
C ILE A 245 -0.55 13.40 -10.51
N LEU A 246 -0.65 12.07 -10.62
CA LEU A 246 0.41 11.23 -11.19
C LEU A 246 0.73 11.58 -12.66
N THR A 247 -0.29 11.97 -13.43
CA THR A 247 -0.15 12.34 -14.84
C THR A 247 0.31 13.77 -15.06
N THR A 248 -0.03 14.71 -14.15
CA THR A 248 0.33 16.12 -14.30
C THR A 248 1.59 16.52 -13.56
N SER A 249 1.97 15.81 -12.50
CA SER A 249 3.14 16.14 -11.68
C SER A 249 4.44 15.53 -12.21
N ALA A 250 5.46 16.37 -12.36
CA ALA A 250 6.84 15.95 -12.60
C ALA A 250 7.66 15.77 -11.31
N ASN A 251 7.10 16.11 -10.14
CA ASN A 251 7.83 16.11 -8.87
C ASN A 251 8.02 14.69 -8.34
N GLU A 252 9.28 14.29 -8.16
CA GLU A 252 9.67 12.98 -7.61
C GLU A 252 9.00 12.67 -6.26
N LYS A 253 8.89 13.64 -5.36
CA LYS A 253 8.27 13.46 -4.04
C LYS A 253 6.78 13.18 -4.15
N GLN A 254 6.11 13.85 -5.08
CA GLN A 254 4.69 13.60 -5.37
C GLN A 254 4.50 12.21 -5.98
N GLN A 255 5.40 11.78 -6.87
CA GLN A 255 5.36 10.43 -7.42
C GLN A 255 5.58 9.37 -6.33
N ALA A 256 6.55 9.55 -5.44
CA ALA A 256 6.81 8.64 -4.33
C ALA A 256 5.63 8.57 -3.36
N GLY A 257 5.04 9.71 -3.02
CA GLY A 257 3.84 9.78 -2.20
C GLY A 257 2.66 9.05 -2.83
N VAL A 258 2.37 9.35 -4.10
CA VAL A 258 1.27 8.72 -4.84
C VAL A 258 1.51 7.22 -5.00
N ALA A 259 2.74 6.76 -5.26
CA ALA A 259 3.09 5.35 -5.32
C ALA A 259 2.75 4.63 -4.01
N ALA A 260 3.18 5.21 -2.88
CA ALA A 260 2.90 4.67 -1.56
C ALA A 260 1.41 4.62 -1.25
N GLY A 261 0.68 5.72 -1.53
CA GLY A 261 -0.76 5.78 -1.31
C GLY A 261 -1.54 4.79 -2.18
N LEU A 262 -1.20 4.66 -3.47
CA LEU A 262 -1.84 3.71 -4.37
C LEU A 262 -1.59 2.26 -3.94
N PHE A 263 -0.37 1.96 -3.49
CA PHE A 263 -0.03 0.64 -2.98
C PHE A 263 -0.84 0.28 -1.73
N GLU A 264 -0.94 1.19 -0.76
CA GLU A 264 -1.75 0.98 0.46
C GLU A 264 -3.25 0.83 0.13
N LEU A 265 -3.79 1.67 -0.76
CA LEU A 265 -5.18 1.54 -1.22
C LEU A 265 -5.44 0.20 -1.90
N LEU A 266 -4.48 -0.32 -2.66
CA LEU A 266 -4.59 -1.61 -3.33
C LEU A 266 -4.52 -2.79 -2.35
N CYS A 267 -3.74 -2.67 -1.27
CA CYS A 267 -3.67 -3.66 -0.20
C CYS A 267 -5.00 -3.74 0.58
N CYS A 268 -5.62 -2.60 0.89
CA CYS A 268 -6.91 -2.54 1.57
C CYS A 268 -8.10 -2.84 0.64
N PHE A 269 -8.10 -2.27 -0.55
CA PHE A 269 -9.19 -2.35 -1.53
C PHE A 269 -8.71 -3.05 -2.81
N LYS A 270 -8.61 -4.38 -2.73
CA LYS A 270 -8.11 -5.22 -3.83
C LYS A 270 -8.75 -4.88 -5.17
N SER A 271 -7.92 -4.75 -6.20
CA SER A 271 -8.30 -4.32 -7.55
C SER A 271 -9.48 -5.10 -8.13
N ARG A 272 -9.55 -6.40 -7.85
CA ARG A 272 -10.62 -7.27 -8.32
C ARG A 272 -11.93 -7.10 -7.54
N HIS A 273 -11.86 -6.93 -6.22
CA HIS A 273 -13.05 -6.75 -5.38
C HIS A 273 -13.73 -5.41 -5.68
N TYR A 274 -12.94 -4.37 -5.93
CA TYR A 274 -13.41 -3.04 -6.33
C TYR A 274 -13.14 -2.74 -7.81
N ALA A 275 -13.36 -3.71 -8.70
CA ALA A 275 -12.96 -3.62 -10.11
C ALA A 275 -13.53 -2.40 -10.86
N GLN A 276 -14.74 -1.97 -10.52
CA GLN A 276 -15.33 -0.75 -11.08
C GLN A 276 -14.59 0.52 -10.63
N ALA A 277 -14.22 0.61 -9.35
CA ALA A 277 -13.51 1.77 -8.79
C ALA A 277 -12.12 1.92 -9.41
N TRP A 278 -11.42 0.80 -9.63
CA TRP A 278 -10.12 0.74 -10.31
C TRP A 278 -10.22 0.88 -11.84
N GLY A 279 -11.41 1.08 -12.40
CA GLY A 279 -11.62 1.29 -13.85
C GLY A 279 -11.50 0.04 -14.72
N LEU A 280 -11.37 -1.15 -14.13
CA LEU A 280 -11.11 -2.40 -14.84
C LEU A 280 -12.34 -2.93 -15.60
N GLU A 281 -13.53 -2.56 -15.15
CA GLU A 281 -14.80 -2.98 -15.77
C GLU A 281 -15.28 -2.07 -16.90
N SER A 282 -14.63 -0.94 -17.14
CA SER A 282 -15.02 0.04 -18.16
C SER A 282 -15.15 -0.57 -19.56
N ASN A 283 -16.05 -0.02 -20.36
CA ASN A 283 -16.20 -0.42 -21.76
C ASN A 283 -15.12 0.20 -22.65
N ILE A 284 -14.43 1.25 -22.18
CA ILE A 284 -13.41 1.97 -22.95
C ILE A 284 -12.03 1.39 -22.65
N ASP A 285 -11.33 0.89 -23.66
CA ASP A 285 -10.02 0.26 -23.47
C ASP A 285 -8.97 1.17 -22.85
N SER A 286 -8.90 2.44 -23.29
CA SER A 286 -7.96 3.41 -22.73
C SER A 286 -8.15 3.60 -21.22
N SER A 287 -9.39 3.58 -20.72
CA SER A 287 -9.64 3.67 -19.28
C SER A 287 -9.29 2.38 -18.53
N ARG A 288 -9.43 1.21 -19.16
CA ARG A 288 -9.09 -0.08 -18.55
C ARG A 288 -7.59 -0.33 -18.46
N THR A 289 -6.83 0.11 -19.47
CA THR A 289 -5.42 -0.27 -19.64
C THR A 289 -4.47 0.90 -19.57
N GLY A 290 -4.92 2.11 -19.89
CA GLY A 290 -4.04 3.28 -20.02
C GLY A 290 -3.28 3.59 -18.73
N LEU A 291 -3.92 3.44 -17.58
CA LEU A 291 -3.27 3.61 -16.29
C LEU A 291 -2.19 2.54 -16.03
N ILE A 292 -2.49 1.28 -16.31
CA ILE A 292 -1.54 0.18 -16.14
C ILE A 292 -0.31 0.43 -17.02
N ILE A 293 -0.54 0.80 -18.28
CA ILE A 293 0.52 1.13 -19.24
C ILE A 293 1.34 2.33 -18.76
N ALA A 294 0.68 3.38 -18.23
CA ALA A 294 1.37 4.55 -17.70
C ALA A 294 2.23 4.23 -16.48
N LEU A 295 1.76 3.36 -15.58
CA LEU A 295 2.53 2.89 -14.42
C LEU A 295 3.76 2.09 -14.84
N ILE A 296 3.60 1.16 -15.80
CA ILE A 296 4.72 0.38 -16.35
C ILE A 296 5.75 1.29 -17.00
N SER A 297 5.31 2.26 -17.80
CA SER A 297 6.19 3.25 -18.43
C SER A 297 6.93 4.12 -17.41
N LYS A 298 6.26 4.54 -16.32
CA LYS A 298 6.91 5.28 -15.23
C LYS A 298 7.95 4.46 -14.48
N CYS A 299 7.70 3.16 -14.26
CA CYS A 299 8.72 2.25 -13.72
C CYS A 299 9.96 2.22 -14.61
N ASP A 300 9.77 2.13 -15.94
CA ASP A 300 10.88 1.96 -16.87
C ASP A 300 11.74 3.23 -17.03
N CYS A 301 11.10 4.41 -17.00
CA CYS A 301 11.75 5.66 -17.43
C CYS A 301 11.89 6.75 -16.35
N CYS A 302 11.11 6.73 -15.26
CA CYS A 302 10.90 7.93 -14.43
C CYS A 302 11.12 7.74 -12.93
N CYS A 303 11.26 6.52 -12.42
CA CYS A 303 11.50 6.31 -10.99
C CYS A 303 12.91 6.77 -10.61
N THR A 304 13.03 7.52 -9.50
CA THR A 304 14.29 8.00 -8.91
C THR A 304 14.64 7.38 -7.56
N ASP A 305 13.75 6.57 -6.99
CA ASP A 305 14.07 5.69 -5.86
C ASP A 305 13.51 4.26 -6.04
N VAL A 306 14.16 3.31 -5.38
CA VAL A 306 13.84 1.88 -5.45
C VAL A 306 12.45 1.57 -4.85
N GLN A 307 12.05 2.29 -3.80
CA GLN A 307 10.78 2.01 -3.10
C GLN A 307 9.58 2.40 -3.97
N THR A 308 9.64 3.56 -4.63
CA THR A 308 8.66 4.00 -5.62
C THR A 308 8.55 3.02 -6.78
N PHE A 309 9.69 2.52 -7.28
CA PHE A 309 9.70 1.49 -8.32
C PHE A 309 8.97 0.22 -7.87
N ILE A 310 9.30 -0.29 -6.67
CA ILE A 310 8.63 -1.45 -6.06
C ILE A 310 7.12 -1.23 -6.01
N GLN A 311 6.68 -0.09 -5.47
CA GLN A 311 5.26 0.22 -5.30
C GLN A 311 4.52 0.27 -6.63
N PHE A 312 5.05 0.99 -7.63
CA PHE A 312 4.43 1.03 -8.96
C PHE A 312 4.43 -0.34 -9.66
N LEU A 313 5.50 -1.13 -9.55
CA LEU A 313 5.55 -2.47 -10.13
C LEU A 313 4.47 -3.38 -9.55
N ASN A 314 4.32 -3.38 -8.21
CA ASN A 314 3.26 -4.15 -7.55
C ASN A 314 1.87 -3.66 -7.98
N VAL A 315 1.63 -2.33 -7.99
CA VAL A 315 0.34 -1.77 -8.40
C VAL A 315 0.00 -2.18 -9.84
N ALA A 316 0.92 -2.01 -10.78
CA ALA A 316 0.73 -2.39 -12.18
C ALA A 316 0.45 -3.90 -12.32
N THR A 317 1.20 -4.74 -11.61
CA THR A 317 1.04 -6.20 -11.66
C THR A 317 -0.31 -6.64 -11.10
N HIS A 318 -0.73 -6.11 -9.95
CA HIS A 318 -2.00 -6.51 -9.33
C HIS A 318 -3.22 -5.94 -10.06
N MET A 319 -3.12 -4.73 -10.63
CA MET A 319 -4.16 -4.19 -11.50
C MET A 319 -4.30 -5.05 -12.77
N THR A 320 -3.19 -5.56 -13.30
CA THR A 320 -3.21 -6.47 -14.46
C THR A 320 -3.82 -7.83 -14.10
N ALA A 321 -3.54 -8.37 -12.91
CA ALA A 321 -4.20 -9.57 -12.41
C ALA A 321 -5.73 -9.36 -12.22
N GLY A 322 -6.12 -8.20 -11.67
CA GLY A 322 -7.52 -7.78 -11.58
C GLY A 322 -8.19 -7.64 -12.95
N LEU A 323 -7.48 -7.10 -13.94
CA LEU A 323 -7.99 -6.97 -15.30
C LEU A 323 -8.23 -8.34 -15.94
N TYR A 324 -7.29 -9.28 -15.73
CA TYR A 324 -7.39 -10.65 -16.19
C TYR A 324 -8.64 -11.35 -15.67
N THR A 325 -8.80 -11.31 -14.35
CA THR A 325 -9.92 -11.94 -13.64
C THR A 325 -11.26 -11.37 -14.09
N VAL A 326 -11.38 -10.04 -14.25
CA VAL A 326 -12.57 -9.40 -14.81
C VAL A 326 -12.87 -9.91 -16.23
N GLY A 327 -11.85 -10.01 -17.09
CA GLY A 327 -12.03 -10.50 -18.45
C GLY A 327 -12.47 -11.95 -18.51
N ILE A 328 -11.86 -12.84 -17.72
CA ILE A 328 -12.29 -14.24 -17.58
C ILE A 328 -13.73 -14.33 -17.10
N MET A 329 -14.08 -13.61 -16.03
CA MET A 329 -15.42 -13.68 -15.43
C MET A 329 -16.50 -13.16 -16.38
N LYS A 330 -16.21 -12.10 -17.16
CA LYS A 330 -17.09 -11.62 -18.22
C LYS A 330 -17.30 -12.66 -19.32
N ASN A 331 -16.27 -13.42 -19.70
CA ASN A 331 -16.37 -14.47 -20.72
C ASN A 331 -17.11 -15.70 -20.21
N ALA A 332 -16.85 -16.11 -18.97
CA ALA A 332 -17.55 -17.22 -18.33
C ALA A 332 -19.07 -16.99 -18.27
N ASN A 333 -19.51 -15.74 -18.03
CA ASN A 333 -20.92 -15.34 -18.03
C ASN A 333 -21.59 -15.39 -19.41
N LYS A 334 -20.82 -15.17 -20.49
CA LYS A 334 -21.37 -15.09 -21.85
C LYS A 334 -21.61 -16.46 -22.47
N GLY A 335 -21.31 -17.57 -21.78
CA GLY A 335 -21.51 -18.91 -22.31
C GLY A 335 -20.57 -19.30 -23.46
N ASN A 336 -19.72 -18.39 -23.92
CA ASN A 336 -18.83 -18.65 -25.05
C ASN A 336 -17.66 -19.54 -24.63
N ASP A 337 -17.59 -20.74 -25.20
CA ASP A 337 -16.47 -21.67 -25.06
C ASP A 337 -15.24 -21.27 -25.89
N ILE A 338 -15.30 -20.10 -26.55
CA ILE A 338 -14.15 -19.55 -27.26
C ILE A 338 -13.15 -19.10 -26.21
N VAL A 339 -12.07 -19.87 -26.08
CA VAL A 339 -10.83 -19.52 -25.36
C VAL A 339 -10.49 -18.08 -25.70
N SER A 340 -10.80 -17.17 -24.79
CA SER A 340 -10.69 -15.75 -25.07
C SER A 340 -9.23 -15.44 -25.37
N GLN A 341 -8.94 -15.04 -26.62
CA GLN A 341 -7.75 -14.23 -26.90
C GLN A 341 -7.90 -13.00 -26.03
N PHE A 342 -7.19 -12.99 -24.91
CA PHE A 342 -7.17 -11.84 -24.04
C PHE A 342 -6.47 -10.73 -24.85
N PRO A 343 -7.16 -9.66 -25.26
CA PRO A 343 -6.66 -8.71 -26.26
C PRO A 343 -5.57 -7.77 -25.72
N LYS A 344 -4.88 -8.19 -24.64
CA LYS A 344 -3.99 -7.37 -23.83
C LYS A 344 -2.65 -8.05 -23.57
N TYR A 345 -2.25 -8.94 -24.48
CA TYR A 345 -0.94 -9.60 -24.47
C TYR A 345 0.21 -8.59 -24.31
N PHE A 346 0.07 -7.42 -24.92
CA PHE A 346 1.05 -6.33 -24.81
C PHE A 346 1.34 -5.89 -23.37
N ILE A 347 0.34 -5.81 -22.48
CA ILE A 347 0.56 -5.37 -21.08
C ILE A 347 1.41 -6.40 -20.33
N TYR A 348 1.07 -7.67 -20.54
CA TYR A 348 1.78 -8.81 -19.98
C TYR A 348 3.22 -8.90 -20.47
N GLU A 349 3.42 -8.64 -21.76
CA GLU A 349 4.73 -8.57 -22.38
C GLU A 349 5.57 -7.43 -21.78
N GLN A 350 4.99 -6.24 -21.59
CA GLN A 350 5.72 -5.15 -20.94
C GLN A 350 6.06 -5.45 -19.47
N LEU A 351 5.14 -6.06 -18.72
CA LEU A 351 5.38 -6.44 -17.32
C LEU A 351 6.49 -7.48 -17.19
N ILE A 352 6.45 -8.54 -18.00
CA ILE A 352 7.48 -9.59 -17.93
C ILE A 352 8.84 -9.02 -18.31
N LEU A 353 8.92 -8.15 -19.32
CA LEU A 353 10.18 -7.47 -19.68
C LEU A 353 10.71 -6.63 -18.51
N LEU A 354 9.87 -5.82 -17.88
CA LEU A 354 10.27 -4.99 -16.74
C LEU A 354 10.76 -5.84 -15.57
N GLN A 355 10.08 -6.94 -15.26
CA GLN A 355 10.45 -7.86 -14.20
C GLN A 355 11.79 -8.57 -14.51
N LEU A 356 11.99 -9.03 -15.74
CA LEU A 356 13.23 -9.67 -16.16
C LEU A 356 14.40 -8.69 -16.16
N ARG A 357 14.19 -7.42 -16.50
CA ARG A 357 15.21 -6.36 -16.41
C ARG A 357 15.70 -6.17 -14.98
N VAL A 358 14.81 -6.16 -14.00
CA VAL A 358 15.23 -6.10 -12.60
C VAL A 358 16.06 -7.33 -12.23
N ILE A 359 15.60 -8.54 -12.59
CA ILE A 359 16.33 -9.76 -12.25
C ILE A 359 17.69 -9.82 -12.98
N ASN A 360 17.77 -9.33 -14.21
CA ASN A 360 19.00 -9.18 -14.99
C ASN A 360 20.00 -8.23 -14.30
N LEU A 361 19.54 -7.16 -13.64
CA LEU A 361 20.39 -6.30 -12.83
C LEU A 361 21.00 -7.09 -11.65
N TYR A 362 20.18 -7.82 -10.89
CA TYR A 362 20.67 -8.65 -9.78
C TYR A 362 21.65 -9.72 -10.26
N TYR A 363 21.31 -10.42 -11.34
CA TYR A 363 22.19 -11.37 -12.02
C TYR A 363 23.55 -10.72 -12.34
N SER A 364 23.52 -9.54 -12.97
CA SER A 364 24.73 -8.82 -13.37
C SER A 364 25.61 -8.43 -12.18
N LEU A 365 25.00 -7.96 -11.08
CA LEU A 365 25.71 -7.60 -9.85
C LEU A 365 26.36 -8.82 -9.18
N ILE A 366 25.64 -9.94 -9.08
CA ILE A 366 26.12 -11.18 -8.46
C ILE A 366 27.27 -11.78 -9.28
N ILE A 367 27.11 -11.86 -10.60
CA ILE A 367 28.13 -12.44 -11.49
C ILE A 367 29.38 -11.56 -11.55
N ASP A 368 29.27 -10.24 -11.64
CA ASP A 368 30.43 -9.32 -11.61
C ASP A 368 31.22 -9.47 -10.30
N HIS A 369 30.52 -9.57 -9.16
CA HIS A 369 31.18 -9.80 -7.86
C HIS A 369 31.88 -11.15 -7.78
N ARG A 370 31.22 -12.24 -8.23
CA ARG A 370 31.83 -13.57 -8.29
C ARG A 370 33.07 -13.61 -9.19
N GLN A 371 33.02 -12.94 -10.34
CA GLN A 371 34.18 -12.80 -11.23
C GLN A 371 35.33 -12.06 -10.55
N GLN A 372 35.06 -10.94 -9.87
CA GLN A 372 36.07 -10.17 -9.14
C GLN A 372 36.73 -10.96 -8.00
N ILE A 373 35.94 -11.75 -7.26
CA ILE A 373 36.45 -12.67 -6.25
C ILE A 373 37.37 -13.72 -6.90
N ALA A 374 36.92 -14.37 -7.97
CA ALA A 374 37.72 -15.37 -8.67
C ALA A 374 39.05 -14.79 -9.20
N TYR A 375 39.05 -13.56 -9.73
CA TYR A 375 40.28 -12.87 -10.15
C TYR A 375 41.23 -12.62 -8.97
N SER A 376 40.70 -12.21 -7.81
CA SER A 376 41.49 -11.93 -6.61
C SER A 376 42.18 -13.20 -6.08
N PHE A 377 41.49 -14.35 -6.11
CA PHE A 377 42.07 -15.64 -5.72
C PHE A 377 43.00 -16.25 -6.79
N SER A 378 42.79 -15.95 -8.07
CA SER A 378 43.62 -16.48 -9.16
C SER A 378 45.01 -15.84 -9.29
N ARG A 379 45.28 -14.72 -8.60
CA ARG A 379 46.62 -14.10 -8.57
C ARG A 379 47.68 -14.91 -7.80
N SER A 380 47.30 -15.96 -7.07
CA SER A 380 48.21 -16.75 -6.23
C SER A 380 48.52 -18.17 -6.74
N SER A 381 48.12 -18.57 -7.95
CA SER A 381 48.53 -19.89 -8.48
C SER A 381 48.68 -19.97 -10.01
N PRO A 382 49.86 -20.35 -10.54
CA PRO A 382 50.12 -20.42 -11.99
C PRO A 382 49.58 -21.70 -12.67
N LEU A 383 48.82 -22.55 -11.96
CA LEU A 383 48.49 -23.90 -12.43
C LEU A 383 47.02 -24.25 -12.16
N SER A 384 46.08 -23.77 -12.98
CA SER A 384 44.79 -24.46 -13.08
C SER A 384 44.04 -24.24 -14.41
N PRO A 385 43.46 -25.30 -15.03
CA PRO A 385 42.95 -25.28 -16.41
C PRO A 385 41.46 -24.90 -16.52
N VAL A 386 40.90 -24.15 -15.56
CA VAL A 386 39.46 -23.77 -15.53
C VAL A 386 39.19 -22.49 -16.35
N ARG A 387 39.94 -22.27 -17.45
CA ARG A 387 39.78 -21.08 -18.32
C ARG A 387 38.77 -21.27 -19.46
N LYS A 388 38.08 -22.42 -19.56
CA LYS A 388 37.28 -22.78 -20.74
C LYS A 388 35.79 -22.41 -20.69
N ALA A 389 35.28 -21.72 -19.66
CA ALA A 389 33.84 -21.45 -19.56
C ALA A 389 33.39 -19.99 -19.74
N PHE A 390 34.28 -19.00 -19.82
CA PHE A 390 33.84 -17.59 -19.92
C PHE A 390 34.81 -16.73 -20.76
N PRO A 391 34.46 -16.37 -22.01
CA PRO A 391 35.22 -15.40 -22.79
C PRO A 391 34.62 -14.00 -22.57
N VAL A 392 35.01 -13.33 -21.49
CA VAL A 392 35.09 -11.86 -21.50
C VAL A 392 36.56 -11.53 -21.64
N SER A 393 36.91 -10.85 -22.74
CA SER A 393 38.29 -10.62 -23.13
C SER A 393 39.10 -10.01 -21.98
N THR A 394 40.16 -10.73 -21.67
CA THR A 394 41.23 -10.43 -20.73
C THR A 394 41.95 -9.13 -21.10
N ASN A 395 41.59 -8.01 -20.46
CA ASN A 395 42.46 -6.85 -20.30
C ASN A 395 42.14 -6.20 -18.94
N ASN A 396 43.17 -5.97 -18.12
CA ASN A 396 43.13 -5.40 -16.76
C ASN A 396 42.66 -3.91 -16.71
N VAL A 397 41.78 -3.47 -17.62
CA VAL A 397 41.34 -2.06 -17.77
C VAL A 397 39.84 -1.93 -18.14
N ALA A 398 39.06 -3.02 -18.19
CA ALA A 398 37.63 -2.88 -18.50
C ALA A 398 36.92 -2.13 -17.36
N SER A 399 36.26 -1.02 -17.69
CA SER A 399 35.49 -0.26 -16.70
C SER A 399 34.33 -1.11 -16.15
N TRP A 400 33.81 -0.77 -14.96
CA TRP A 400 32.67 -1.52 -14.38
C TRP A 400 31.48 -1.56 -15.34
N GLU A 401 31.25 -0.46 -16.07
CA GLU A 401 30.21 -0.31 -17.07
C GLU A 401 30.38 -1.32 -18.22
N GLN A 402 31.60 -1.51 -18.72
CA GLN A 402 31.86 -2.47 -19.80
C GLN A 402 31.63 -3.91 -19.36
N ARG A 403 32.08 -4.27 -18.15
CA ARG A 403 31.88 -5.63 -17.61
C ARG A 403 30.41 -5.92 -17.39
N ILE A 404 29.71 -5.02 -16.70
CA ILE A 404 28.28 -5.16 -16.44
C ILE A 404 27.49 -5.18 -17.75
N SER A 405 27.85 -4.36 -18.73
CA SER A 405 27.22 -4.41 -20.04
C SER A 405 27.37 -5.79 -20.68
N ALA A 406 28.58 -6.36 -20.71
CA ALA A 406 28.81 -7.68 -21.29
C ALA A 406 28.04 -8.80 -20.55
N ILE A 407 27.99 -8.74 -19.22
CA ILE A 407 27.25 -9.70 -18.40
C ILE A 407 25.73 -9.57 -18.64
N SER A 408 25.21 -8.34 -18.64
CA SER A 408 23.78 -8.05 -18.81
C SER A 408 23.23 -8.51 -20.15
N THR A 409 24.07 -8.59 -21.19
CA THR A 409 23.72 -9.03 -22.54
C THR A 409 24.11 -10.49 -22.82
N PHE A 410 24.49 -11.24 -21.79
CA PHE A 410 24.93 -12.64 -21.89
C PHE A 410 26.08 -12.88 -22.88
N THR A 411 26.96 -11.90 -23.04
CA THR A 411 28.11 -12.03 -23.94
C THR A 411 29.01 -13.18 -23.48
N GLY A 412 29.16 -14.20 -24.33
CA GLY A 412 30.00 -15.36 -24.06
C GLY A 412 29.32 -16.50 -23.30
N ILE A 413 28.00 -16.44 -23.08
CA ILE A 413 27.20 -17.49 -22.45
C ILE A 413 26.37 -18.23 -23.51
N SER A 414 26.05 -19.51 -23.29
CA SER A 414 25.24 -20.31 -24.22
C SER A 414 23.79 -19.86 -24.34
N VAL A 415 23.27 -19.15 -23.33
CA VAL A 415 21.89 -18.63 -23.29
C VAL A 415 21.81 -17.36 -24.13
N LYS A 416 20.86 -17.31 -25.06
CA LYS A 416 20.60 -16.14 -25.91
C LYS A 416 19.47 -15.30 -25.34
N MET A 417 19.68 -14.00 -25.29
CA MET A 417 18.64 -13.03 -24.92
C MET A 417 17.66 -12.88 -26.10
N SER A 418 16.49 -13.51 -26.01
CA SER A 418 15.48 -13.51 -27.08
C SER A 418 14.65 -12.22 -27.14
N ARG A 419 14.62 -11.47 -26.04
CA ARG A 419 13.89 -10.19 -25.90
C ARG A 419 14.77 -9.11 -25.27
N ASN A 420 14.28 -7.87 -25.21
CA ASN A 420 14.99 -6.74 -24.60
C ASN A 420 14.93 -6.75 -23.06
N THR A 421 15.49 -7.80 -22.45
CA THR A 421 15.47 -8.07 -21.00
C THR A 421 16.68 -7.53 -20.24
N SER A 422 17.70 -7.02 -20.93
CA SER A 422 18.83 -6.34 -20.27
C SER A 422 18.35 -5.13 -19.47
N PHE A 423 18.81 -4.99 -18.23
CA PHE A 423 18.44 -3.86 -17.36
C PHE A 423 18.87 -2.50 -17.94
N LEU A 424 19.84 -2.49 -18.87
CA LEU A 424 20.30 -1.30 -19.60
C LEU A 424 19.21 -0.68 -20.47
N GLN A 425 18.10 -1.37 -20.68
CA GLN A 425 16.94 -0.85 -21.39
C GLN A 425 16.00 -0.03 -20.49
N SER A 426 16.28 0.05 -19.18
CA SER A 426 15.50 0.83 -18.22
C SER A 426 16.34 1.96 -17.63
N SER A 427 15.93 3.20 -17.88
CA SER A 427 16.61 4.39 -17.32
C SER A 427 16.57 4.40 -15.80
N SER A 428 15.45 3.98 -15.19
CA SER A 428 15.32 3.89 -13.74
C SER A 428 16.24 2.84 -13.12
N LEU A 429 16.39 1.67 -13.75
CA LEU A 429 17.30 0.64 -13.23
C LEU A 429 18.77 1.04 -13.37
N ILE A 430 19.14 1.71 -14.47
CA ILE A 430 20.47 2.30 -14.62
C ILE A 430 20.74 3.29 -13.49
N HIS A 431 19.77 4.16 -13.17
CA HIS A 431 19.90 5.16 -12.12
C HIS A 431 20.17 4.53 -10.74
N PHE A 432 19.56 3.39 -10.40
CA PHE A 432 19.77 2.73 -9.09
C PHE A 432 20.91 1.71 -9.08
N ALA A 433 21.47 1.32 -10.22
CA ALA A 433 22.43 0.22 -10.32
C ALA A 433 23.64 0.39 -9.39
N ASN A 434 24.20 1.60 -9.29
CA ASN A 434 25.31 1.90 -8.38
C ASN A 434 24.90 1.81 -6.90
N SER A 435 23.70 2.26 -6.56
CA SER A 435 23.16 2.17 -5.20
C SER A 435 22.94 0.71 -4.79
N LEU A 436 22.36 -0.10 -5.69
CA LEU A 436 22.13 -1.53 -5.47
C LEU A 436 23.43 -2.33 -5.42
N LYS A 437 24.46 -1.95 -6.18
CA LYS A 437 25.81 -2.49 -6.04
C LYS A 437 26.38 -2.25 -4.64
N GLY A 438 26.26 -1.02 -4.13
CA GLY A 438 26.64 -0.69 -2.75
C GLY A 438 25.82 -1.47 -1.72
N GLY A 439 24.52 -1.62 -1.96
CA GLY A 439 23.62 -2.45 -1.15
C GLY A 439 24.02 -3.92 -1.12
N TYR A 440 24.41 -4.49 -2.26
CA TYR A 440 24.89 -5.86 -2.35
C TYR A 440 26.19 -6.08 -1.58
N LEU A 441 27.16 -5.16 -1.74
CA LEU A 441 28.42 -5.24 -0.98
C LEU A 441 28.17 -5.10 0.53
N ASN A 442 27.22 -4.25 0.93
CA ASN A 442 26.84 -4.15 2.33
C ASN A 442 26.20 -5.46 2.82
N TYR A 443 25.24 -6.02 2.07
CA TYR A 443 24.60 -7.31 2.34
C TYR A 443 25.63 -8.44 2.55
N MET A 444 26.64 -8.53 1.69
CA MET A 444 27.68 -9.57 1.80
C MET A 444 28.61 -9.38 3.01
N ASN A 445 28.73 -8.15 3.53
CA ASN A 445 29.67 -7.80 4.59
C ASN A 445 29.03 -7.54 5.96
N THR A 446 27.70 -7.52 6.05
CA THR A 446 26.96 -7.19 7.29
C THR A 446 25.99 -8.29 7.68
N LEU A 447 25.82 -8.47 9.00
CA LEU A 447 24.76 -9.32 9.57
C LEU A 447 23.51 -8.52 9.94
N ALA A 448 23.47 -7.22 9.63
CA ALA A 448 22.32 -6.37 9.94
C ALA A 448 21.12 -6.68 9.04
N PHE A 449 20.00 -7.10 9.64
CA PHE A 449 18.75 -7.41 8.95
C PHE A 449 18.28 -6.25 8.05
N ASP A 450 18.33 -5.01 8.56
CA ASP A 450 17.89 -3.82 7.83
C ASP A 450 18.65 -3.61 6.51
N ALA A 451 19.92 -3.99 6.46
CA ALA A 451 20.74 -3.90 5.26
C ALA A 451 20.36 -4.98 4.24
N SER A 452 20.02 -6.18 4.72
CA SER A 452 19.47 -7.25 3.90
C SER A 452 18.15 -6.84 3.26
N ASP A 453 17.24 -6.25 4.03
CA ASP A 453 15.93 -5.84 3.51
C ASP A 453 16.05 -4.79 2.41
N ARG A 454 16.93 -3.79 2.58
CA ARG A 454 17.15 -2.75 1.55
C ARG A 454 17.65 -3.30 0.23
N PHE A 455 18.50 -4.32 0.25
CA PHE A 455 19.01 -4.94 -0.97
C PHE A 455 18.01 -5.95 -1.57
N THR A 456 17.35 -6.74 -0.74
CA THR A 456 16.50 -7.86 -1.19
C THR A 456 15.07 -7.43 -1.55
N ALA A 457 14.55 -6.32 -1.00
CA ALA A 457 13.15 -5.92 -1.19
C ALA A 457 12.72 -5.81 -2.66
N LEU A 458 13.54 -5.19 -3.52
CA LEU A 458 13.22 -5.07 -4.95
C LEU A 458 13.21 -6.43 -5.65
N LEU A 459 14.16 -7.31 -5.32
CA LEU A 459 14.22 -8.65 -5.88
C LEU A 459 13.04 -9.52 -5.42
N ILE A 460 12.74 -9.53 -4.12
CA ILE A 460 11.59 -10.23 -3.53
C ILE A 460 10.30 -9.78 -4.20
N SER A 461 10.08 -8.47 -4.30
CA SER A 461 8.89 -7.92 -4.93
C SER A 461 8.80 -8.30 -6.41
N THR A 462 9.92 -8.24 -7.14
CA THR A 462 9.95 -8.56 -8.56
C THR A 462 9.68 -10.03 -8.84
N LEU A 463 10.30 -10.94 -8.08
CA LEU A 463 10.06 -12.39 -8.24
C LEU A 463 8.62 -12.75 -7.91
N ASN A 464 8.02 -12.12 -6.88
CA ASN A 464 6.60 -12.28 -6.59
C ASN A 464 5.70 -11.72 -7.71
N CYS A 465 6.06 -10.58 -8.31
CA CYS A 465 5.35 -10.03 -9.47
C CYS A 465 5.48 -10.92 -10.72
N LEU A 466 6.66 -11.50 -10.95
CA LEU A 466 6.91 -12.46 -12.02
C LEU A 466 6.09 -13.73 -11.82
N ALA A 467 6.10 -14.30 -10.62
CA ALA A 467 5.26 -15.44 -10.26
C ALA A 467 3.76 -15.14 -10.47
N CYS A 468 3.31 -13.92 -10.16
CA CYS A 468 1.94 -13.47 -10.42
C CYS A 468 1.65 -13.36 -11.94
N THR A 469 2.60 -12.85 -12.71
CA THR A 469 2.48 -12.65 -14.16
C THR A 469 2.46 -13.99 -14.91
N LEU A 470 3.33 -14.93 -14.53
CA LEU A 470 3.39 -16.28 -15.09
C LEU A 470 2.10 -17.10 -14.89
N GLU A 471 1.29 -16.79 -13.88
CA GLU A 471 0.00 -17.47 -13.64
C GLU A 471 -0.96 -17.39 -14.84
N VAL A 472 -0.81 -16.36 -15.68
CA VAL A 472 -1.71 -16.09 -16.82
C VAL A 472 -1.03 -16.20 -18.18
N MET A 473 0.24 -16.62 -18.19
CA MET A 473 0.98 -16.89 -19.43
C MET A 473 0.74 -18.32 -19.92
N ARG A 474 0.73 -18.49 -21.24
CA ARG A 474 0.78 -19.80 -21.88
C ARG A 474 2.21 -20.12 -22.30
N LEU A 475 2.49 -21.41 -22.46
CA LEU A 475 3.81 -21.88 -22.86
C LEU A 475 4.37 -21.17 -24.11
N PRO A 476 3.62 -20.96 -25.22
CA PRO A 476 4.15 -20.26 -26.39
C PRO A 476 4.58 -18.82 -26.13
N GLN A 477 4.10 -18.19 -25.04
CA GLN A 477 4.39 -16.80 -24.68
C GLN A 477 5.65 -16.65 -23.82
N VAL A 478 6.18 -17.75 -23.27
CA VAL A 478 7.36 -17.74 -22.39
C VAL A 478 8.45 -18.71 -22.82
N ALA A 479 8.18 -19.58 -23.80
CA ALA A 479 9.11 -20.63 -24.23
C ALA A 479 10.48 -20.07 -24.65
N ASP A 480 10.50 -18.91 -25.30
CA ASP A 480 11.71 -18.22 -25.77
C ASP A 480 12.55 -17.58 -24.66
N ILE A 481 11.98 -17.36 -23.48
CA ILE A 481 12.65 -16.76 -22.30
C ILE A 481 12.80 -17.75 -21.14
N LEU A 482 12.37 -19.00 -21.30
CA LEU A 482 12.35 -20.00 -20.23
C LEU A 482 13.75 -20.28 -19.67
N GLU A 483 14.73 -20.51 -20.56
CA GLU A 483 16.13 -20.77 -20.17
C GLU A 483 16.74 -19.57 -19.44
N GLU A 484 16.41 -18.35 -19.88
CA GLU A 484 16.85 -17.12 -19.25
C GLU A 484 16.29 -16.99 -17.82
N ILE A 485 14.99 -17.24 -17.63
CA ILE A 485 14.38 -17.20 -16.28
C ILE A 485 15.03 -18.25 -15.36
N LEU A 486 15.27 -19.46 -15.86
CA LEU A 486 15.92 -20.52 -15.07
C LEU A 486 17.35 -20.14 -14.69
N LEU A 487 18.13 -19.56 -15.61
CA LEU A 487 19.48 -19.05 -15.34
C LEU A 487 19.47 -17.99 -14.23
N TYR A 488 18.51 -17.06 -14.31
CA TYR A 488 18.32 -16.07 -13.27
C TYR A 488 17.98 -16.69 -11.93
N CYS A 489 16.96 -17.56 -11.87
CA CYS A 489 16.56 -18.25 -10.64
C CYS A 489 17.73 -19.02 -10.02
N GLN A 490 18.54 -19.72 -10.81
CA GLN A 490 19.75 -20.41 -10.34
C GLN A 490 20.77 -19.47 -9.68
N THR A 491 20.82 -18.20 -10.13
CA THR A 491 21.75 -17.22 -9.59
C THR A 491 21.21 -16.57 -8.32
N VAL A 492 19.91 -16.26 -8.27
CA VAL A 492 19.30 -15.51 -7.15
C VAL A 492 18.79 -16.39 -6.01
N ILE A 493 18.69 -17.72 -6.20
CA ILE A 493 18.20 -18.66 -5.19
C ILE A 493 19.03 -18.64 -3.89
N GLU A 494 20.32 -18.32 -3.97
CA GLU A 494 21.19 -18.18 -2.78
C GLU A 494 20.82 -16.98 -1.90
N ILE A 495 20.12 -15.99 -2.46
CA ILE A 495 19.76 -14.73 -1.77
C ILE A 495 18.30 -14.80 -1.32
N VAL A 496 17.40 -15.25 -2.19
CA VAL A 496 15.94 -15.27 -1.98
C VAL A 496 15.35 -16.63 -2.41
N PRO A 497 15.61 -17.69 -1.63
CA PRO A 497 15.25 -19.06 -2.03
C PRO A 497 13.74 -19.26 -2.18
N GLY A 498 12.93 -18.68 -1.29
CA GLY A 498 11.47 -18.86 -1.28
C GLY A 498 10.81 -18.34 -2.55
N GLU A 499 11.12 -17.11 -2.93
CA GLU A 499 10.59 -16.46 -4.11
C GLU A 499 11.13 -17.08 -5.41
N SER A 500 12.40 -17.52 -5.40
CA SER A 500 12.99 -18.22 -6.55
C SER A 500 12.31 -19.55 -6.83
N ILE A 501 12.06 -20.36 -5.78
CA ILE A 501 11.30 -21.60 -5.88
C ILE A 501 9.87 -21.31 -6.35
N ARG A 502 9.24 -20.24 -5.85
CA ARG A 502 7.90 -19.84 -6.29
C ARG A 502 7.85 -19.55 -7.79
N VAL A 503 8.82 -18.82 -8.35
CA VAL A 503 8.90 -18.58 -9.80
C VAL A 503 9.07 -19.89 -10.56
N ALA A 504 9.95 -20.78 -10.10
CA ALA A 504 10.14 -22.09 -10.72
C ALA A 504 8.85 -22.94 -10.72
N MET A 505 8.10 -22.95 -9.60
CA MET A 505 6.79 -23.61 -9.53
C MET A 505 5.79 -23.04 -10.55
N GLN A 506 5.78 -21.72 -10.74
CA GLN A 506 4.90 -21.09 -11.73
C GLN A 506 5.33 -21.41 -13.17
N LEU A 507 6.63 -21.51 -13.44
CA LEU A 507 7.12 -21.99 -14.73
C LEU A 507 6.69 -23.43 -15.00
N PHE A 508 6.79 -24.33 -14.02
CA PHE A 508 6.28 -25.69 -14.15
C PHE A 508 4.78 -25.71 -14.45
N LYS A 509 4.00 -24.85 -13.81
CA LYS A 509 2.56 -24.74 -14.13
C LYS A 509 2.29 -24.23 -15.54
N VAL A 510 3.10 -23.32 -16.06
CA VAL A 510 3.00 -22.89 -17.46
C VAL A 510 3.35 -24.04 -18.41
N LEU A 511 4.42 -24.78 -18.11
CA LEU A 511 4.89 -25.94 -18.90
C LEU A 511 3.85 -27.07 -18.96
N PHE A 512 3.25 -27.41 -17.82
CA PHE A 512 2.27 -28.49 -17.70
C PHE A 512 0.82 -28.05 -17.91
N GLY A 513 0.58 -26.77 -18.20
CA GLY A 513 -0.76 -26.24 -18.45
C GLY A 513 -1.69 -26.29 -17.24
N SER A 514 -1.16 -26.11 -16.02
CA SER A 514 -1.91 -26.16 -14.76
C SER A 514 -2.05 -24.81 -14.05
N ASN A 515 -1.62 -23.72 -14.69
CA ASN A 515 -1.89 -22.36 -14.24
C ASN A 515 -3.31 -21.90 -14.64
N VAL A 516 -3.75 -20.78 -14.07
CA VAL A 516 -5.12 -20.25 -14.23
C VAL A 516 -5.54 -20.11 -15.69
N THR A 517 -4.66 -19.67 -16.60
CA THR A 517 -5.04 -19.48 -18.02
C THR A 517 -5.40 -20.76 -18.77
N ASN A 518 -4.96 -21.90 -18.25
CA ASN A 518 -5.23 -23.22 -18.83
C ASN A 518 -6.38 -23.95 -18.11
N LEU A 519 -6.98 -23.36 -17.07
CA LEU A 519 -8.19 -23.90 -16.46
C LEU A 519 -9.34 -23.89 -17.47
N SER A 520 -10.10 -24.99 -17.53
CA SER A 520 -11.24 -25.08 -18.44
C SER A 520 -12.32 -24.05 -18.05
N PRO A 521 -13.04 -23.47 -19.04
CA PRO A 521 -14.19 -22.61 -18.75
C PRO A 521 -15.23 -23.29 -17.84
N HIS A 522 -15.36 -24.62 -17.93
CA HIS A 522 -16.19 -25.42 -17.04
C HIS A 522 -15.72 -25.41 -15.58
N ALA A 523 -14.42 -25.55 -15.33
CA ALA A 523 -13.87 -25.45 -13.97
C ALA A 523 -14.17 -24.07 -13.36
N LEU A 524 -14.08 -23.01 -14.18
CA LEU A 524 -14.41 -21.66 -13.77
C LEU A 524 -15.92 -21.45 -13.51
N ARG A 525 -16.80 -22.05 -14.33
CA ARG A 525 -18.26 -22.00 -14.12
C ARG A 525 -18.69 -22.76 -12.86
N ASN A 526 -18.09 -23.91 -12.57
CA ASN A 526 -18.44 -24.73 -11.40
C ASN A 526 -18.17 -23.99 -10.08
N LEU A 527 -17.12 -23.17 -10.02
CA LEU A 527 -16.82 -22.31 -8.86
C LEU A 527 -17.90 -21.25 -8.59
N LYS A 528 -18.63 -20.84 -9.63
CA LYS A 528 -19.75 -19.90 -9.49
C LYS A 528 -21.01 -20.60 -8.96
N LEU A 529 -21.26 -21.83 -9.40
CA LEU A 529 -22.48 -22.57 -9.05
C LEU A 529 -22.44 -23.12 -7.62
N SER A 530 -21.26 -23.51 -7.12
CA SER A 530 -21.12 -24.07 -5.77
C SER A 530 -21.53 -23.14 -4.62
N HIS A 531 -21.68 -21.83 -4.87
CA HIS A 531 -22.18 -20.87 -3.87
C HIS A 531 -23.62 -20.39 -4.10
N VAL A 532 -24.20 -20.59 -5.30
CA VAL A 532 -25.61 -20.21 -5.55
C VAL A 532 -26.57 -21.32 -5.12
N SER A 533 -26.11 -22.57 -5.06
CA SER A 533 -26.90 -23.70 -4.58
C SER A 533 -26.77 -23.91 -3.06
N GLN A 534 -27.28 -22.97 -2.25
CA GLN A 534 -27.86 -23.36 -0.96
C GLN A 534 -29.16 -24.12 -1.25
N PRO A 535 -29.43 -25.24 -0.57
CA PRO A 535 -30.63 -26.02 -0.82
C PRO A 535 -31.84 -25.18 -0.41
N LYS A 536 -32.76 -24.92 -1.35
CA LYS A 536 -34.17 -24.72 -1.01
C LYS A 536 -34.68 -26.05 -0.46
N GLY A 537 -34.35 -26.32 0.80
CA GLY A 537 -34.90 -27.43 1.56
C GLY A 537 -36.23 -26.99 2.13
N ASP A 538 -37.30 -27.47 1.50
CA ASP A 538 -38.65 -27.43 2.04
C ASP A 538 -38.67 -28.04 3.46
N PHE A 539 -38.78 -27.20 4.48
CA PHE A 539 -39.29 -27.64 5.78
C PHE A 539 -40.78 -27.31 5.82
N GLN A 540 -41.59 -28.27 5.36
CA GLN A 540 -43.01 -28.35 5.68
C GLN A 540 -43.18 -28.55 7.20
N TYR A 541 -44.13 -27.79 7.72
CA TYR A 541 -44.68 -27.82 9.08
C TYR A 541 -44.83 -29.21 9.72
N ILE A 542 -44.29 -29.36 10.93
CA ILE A 542 -45.01 -29.86 12.12
C ILE A 542 -44.81 -28.82 13.23
#